data_AF-A0A2D5Y5K9-F1
#
_entry.id   AF-A0A2D5Y5K9-F1
#
_cell.length_a   1.000
_cell.length_b   1.000
_cell.length_c   1.000
_cell.angle_alpha   90.00
_cell.angle_beta   90.00
_cell.angle_gamma   90.00
#
_symmetry.space_group_name_H-M   'P 1'
#
loop_
_entity.id
_entity.type
_entity.pdbx_description
1 polymer ?
#
loop_
_entity_poly.entity_id
_entity_poly.type
_entity_poly.pdbx_seq_one_letter_code
_entity_poly.pdbx_strand_id
1 'polypeptide(L)'
;MPYLLLILGLLIGTYALYRFFIRADINQIKSLILAAFVITICVALFVLSVTGRLPAAIAIVSALSPFLVAWFSQKRRARGANNQTGTDPQNPMDRAEALRVLGVDEQADDAAIKAAYKKLMKKVHPDQEGSQWMAEKLNEAKDLLLKK
;
A
#
# COMPACT_ATOMS: atom_id res chain seq x y z
N MET A 1 -14.81 -27.11 41.10
CA MET A 1 -13.61 -27.44 40.30
C MET A 1 -13.60 -26.94 38.84
N PRO A 2 -14.71 -26.84 38.07
CA PRO A 2 -14.62 -26.37 36.67
C PRO A 2 -14.37 -24.85 36.53
N TYR A 3 -14.81 -24.05 37.52
CA TYR A 3 -14.65 -22.59 37.49
C TYR A 3 -13.19 -22.12 37.65
N LEU A 4 -12.33 -22.88 38.32
CA LEU A 4 -10.91 -22.52 38.48
C LEU A 4 -10.16 -22.57 37.14
N LEU A 5 -10.49 -23.52 36.27
CA LEU A 5 -9.92 -23.62 34.92
C LEU A 5 -10.39 -22.47 34.02
N LEU A 6 -11.66 -22.06 34.15
CA LEU A 6 -12.19 -20.91 33.41
C LEU A 6 -11.53 -19.60 33.86
N ILE A 7 -11.36 -19.39 35.16
CA ILE A 7 -10.71 -18.20 35.72
C ILE A 7 -9.23 -18.16 35.31
N LEU A 8 -8.54 -19.30 35.35
CA LEU A 8 -7.14 -19.40 34.93
C LEU A 8 -6.98 -19.15 33.41
N GLY A 9 -7.87 -19.71 32.59
CA GLY A 9 -7.90 -19.45 31.15
C GLY A 9 -8.17 -17.98 30.82
N LEU A 10 -9.07 -17.33 31.56
CA LEU A 10 -9.37 -15.90 31.40
C LEU A 10 -8.16 -15.03 31.79
N LEU A 11 -7.45 -15.37 32.87
CA LEU A 11 -6.22 -14.68 33.28
C LEU A 11 -5.09 -14.84 32.26
N ILE A 12 -4.88 -16.04 31.72
CA ILE A 12 -3.87 -16.29 30.68
C ILE A 12 -4.24 -15.55 29.38
N GLY A 13 -5.52 -15.59 28.99
CA GLY A 13 -6.01 -14.91 27.80
C GLY A 13 -5.84 -13.40 27.89
N THR A 14 -6.24 -12.80 29.02
CA THR A 14 -6.08 -11.35 29.26
C THR A 14 -4.60 -10.92 29.31
N TYR A 15 -3.72 -11.72 29.92
CA TYR A 15 -2.28 -11.46 29.93
C TYR A 15 -1.64 -11.59 28.53
N ALA A 16 -2.06 -12.59 27.75
CA ALA A 16 -1.61 -12.75 26.36
C ALA A 16 -2.07 -11.57 25.49
N LEU A 17 -3.31 -11.12 25.66
CA LEU A 17 -3.85 -9.94 24.98
C LEU A 17 -3.07 -8.68 25.34
N TYR A 18 -2.82 -8.47 26.63
CA TYR A 18 -2.04 -7.34 27.15
C TYR A 18 -0.62 -7.32 26.59
N ARG A 19 0.06 -8.48 26.58
CA ARG A 19 1.41 -8.63 26.02
C ARG A 19 1.44 -8.42 24.51
N PHE A 20 0.42 -8.89 23.79
CA PHE A 20 0.30 -8.70 22.35
C PHE A 20 0.11 -7.21 22.02
N PHE A 21 -0.74 -6.50 22.78
CA PHE A 21 -1.03 -5.09 22.54
C PHE A 21 0.18 -4.18 22.79
N ILE A 22 1.03 -4.49 23.80
CA ILE A 22 2.24 -3.70 24.10
C ILE A 22 3.35 -3.90 23.06
N ARG A 23 3.37 -5.02 22.34
CA ARG A 23 4.36 -5.29 21.28
C ARG A 23 3.88 -4.92 19.88
N ALA A 24 2.60 -4.58 19.72
CA ALA A 24 2.01 -4.38 18.41
C ALA A 24 2.40 -3.00 17.84
N ASP A 25 3.08 -3.02 16.71
CA ASP A 25 3.44 -1.85 15.94
C ASP A 25 2.16 -1.10 15.48
N ILE A 26 2.13 0.23 15.54
CA ILE A 26 0.94 1.06 15.24
C ILE A 26 0.32 0.72 13.88
N ASN A 27 1.14 0.30 12.93
CA ASN A 27 0.67 -0.09 11.60
C ASN A 27 0.01 -1.48 11.58
N GLN A 28 0.46 -2.42 12.42
CA GLN A 28 -0.13 -3.75 12.56
C GLN A 28 -1.46 -3.70 13.35
N ILE A 29 -1.53 -2.85 14.38
CA ILE A 29 -2.77 -2.60 15.13
C ILE A 29 -3.87 -2.09 14.20
N LYS A 30 -3.55 -1.11 13.34
CA LYS A 30 -4.51 -0.55 12.37
C LYS A 30 -5.02 -1.62 11.38
N SER A 31 -4.14 -2.48 10.87
CA SER A 31 -4.57 -3.56 9.96
C SER A 31 -5.40 -4.64 10.67
N LEU A 32 -5.09 -4.95 11.93
CA LEU A 32 -5.81 -5.95 12.72
C LEU A 32 -7.21 -5.45 13.09
N ILE A 33 -7.34 -4.18 13.51
CA ILE A 33 -8.62 -3.54 13.80
C ILE A 33 -9.50 -3.53 12.54
N LEU A 34 -8.94 -3.13 11.40
CA LEU A 34 -9.66 -3.14 10.14
C LEU A 34 -10.09 -4.57 9.74
N ALA A 35 -9.19 -5.54 9.84
CA ALA A 35 -9.50 -6.94 9.55
C ALA A 35 -10.60 -7.48 10.46
N ALA A 36 -10.53 -7.21 11.77
CA ALA A 36 -11.55 -7.60 12.73
C ALA A 36 -12.91 -6.96 12.41
N PHE A 37 -12.93 -5.68 12.02
CA PHE A 37 -14.16 -4.99 11.61
C PHE A 37 -14.76 -5.61 10.34
N VAL A 38 -13.93 -5.91 9.34
CA VAL A 38 -14.37 -6.58 8.10
C VAL A 38 -14.89 -7.99 8.38
N ILE A 39 -14.19 -8.77 9.20
CA ILE A 39 -14.61 -10.12 9.60
C ILE A 39 -15.95 -10.05 10.32
N THR A 40 -16.13 -9.08 11.24
CA THR A 40 -17.39 -8.88 11.96
C THR A 40 -18.54 -8.58 11.01
N ILE A 41 -18.31 -7.70 10.02
CA ILE A 41 -19.30 -7.38 8.97
C ILE A 41 -19.62 -8.62 8.13
N CYS A 42 -18.60 -9.39 7.71
CA CYS A 42 -18.79 -10.61 6.94
C CYS A 42 -19.60 -11.66 7.72
N VAL A 43 -19.31 -11.85 9.00
CA VAL A 43 -20.06 -12.77 9.87
C VAL A 43 -21.50 -12.29 10.04
N ALA A 44 -21.72 -11.00 10.27
CA ALA A 44 -23.05 -10.42 10.38
C ALA A 44 -23.87 -10.59 9.08
N LEU A 45 -23.25 -10.36 7.92
CA LEU A 45 -23.88 -10.59 6.61
C LEU A 45 -24.17 -12.07 6.36
N PHE A 46 -23.27 -12.96 6.79
CA PHE A 46 -23.47 -14.41 6.67
C PHE A 46 -24.65 -14.87 7.54
N VAL A 47 -24.73 -14.42 8.80
CA VAL A 47 -25.88 -14.68 9.68
C VAL A 47 -27.17 -14.11 9.09
N LEU A 48 -27.12 -12.92 8.49
CA LEU A 48 -28.28 -12.30 7.83
C LEU A 48 -28.71 -13.06 6.56
N SER A 49 -27.74 -13.66 5.85
CA SER A 49 -27.99 -14.53 4.69
C SER A 49 -28.65 -15.85 5.10
N VAL A 50 -28.17 -16.50 6.17
CA VAL A 50 -28.70 -17.79 6.68
C VAL A 50 -30.09 -17.64 7.30
N THR A 51 -30.43 -16.47 7.87
CA THR A 51 -31.75 -16.20 8.46
C THR A 51 -32.85 -15.87 7.45
N GLY A 52 -32.61 -16.04 6.15
CA GLY A 52 -33.62 -15.84 5.09
C GLY A 52 -33.83 -14.39 4.67
N ARG A 53 -32.99 -13.45 5.13
CA ARG A 53 -33.01 -12.03 4.74
C ARG A 53 -31.97 -11.71 3.66
N LEU A 54 -31.85 -12.58 2.67
CA LEU A 54 -30.96 -12.44 1.51
C LEU A 54 -31.04 -11.08 0.78
N PRO A 55 -32.24 -10.48 0.57
CA PRO A 55 -32.33 -9.16 -0.08
C PRO A 55 -31.65 -8.05 0.74
N ALA A 56 -31.73 -8.12 2.07
CA ALA A 56 -31.13 -7.12 2.95
C ALA A 56 -29.59 -7.20 2.93
N ALA A 57 -29.02 -8.41 2.85
CA ALA A 57 -27.58 -8.59 2.73
C ALA A 57 -27.02 -8.03 1.41
N ILE A 58 -27.72 -8.26 0.29
CA ILE A 58 -27.34 -7.74 -1.04
C ILE A 58 -27.44 -6.21 -1.09
N ALA A 59 -28.48 -5.63 -0.46
CA ALA A 59 -28.66 -4.19 -0.37
C ALA A 59 -27.52 -3.52 0.41
N ILE A 60 -27.08 -4.12 1.52
CA ILE A 60 -25.98 -3.58 2.34
C ILE A 60 -24.65 -3.64 1.60
N VAL A 61 -24.34 -4.75 0.93
CA VAL A 61 -23.10 -4.88 0.15
C VAL A 61 -23.08 -3.90 -1.03
N SER A 62 -24.20 -3.75 -1.74
CA SER A 62 -24.34 -2.80 -2.84
C SER A 62 -24.26 -1.34 -2.37
N ALA A 63 -24.81 -1.02 -1.21
CA ALA A 63 -24.75 0.33 -0.64
C ALA A 63 -23.35 0.71 -0.13
N LEU A 64 -22.56 -0.26 0.34
CA LEU A 64 -21.19 -0.03 0.83
C LEU A 64 -20.11 -0.09 -0.28
N SER A 65 -20.45 -0.63 -1.46
CA SER A 65 -19.60 -0.65 -2.66
C SER A 65 -18.91 0.69 -2.98
N PRO A 66 -19.64 1.83 -3.09
CA PRO A 66 -19.00 3.11 -3.43
C PRO A 66 -18.02 3.59 -2.35
N PHE A 67 -18.24 3.25 -1.09
CA PHE A 67 -17.38 3.66 0.01
C PHE A 67 -16.07 2.86 0.05
N LEU A 68 -16.12 1.55 -0.20
CA LEU A 68 -14.92 0.72 -0.35
C LEU A 68 -14.08 1.17 -1.55
N VAL A 69 -14.73 1.38 -2.70
CA VAL A 69 -14.05 1.82 -3.92
C VAL A 69 -13.43 3.21 -3.73
N ALA A 70 -14.14 4.15 -3.10
CA ALA A 70 -13.61 5.47 -2.78
C ALA A 70 -12.37 5.39 -1.87
N TRP A 71 -12.41 4.55 -0.84
CA TRP A 71 -11.29 4.40 0.10
C TRP A 71 -10.05 3.75 -0.53
N PHE A 72 -10.22 2.74 -1.40
CA PHE A 72 -9.11 2.18 -2.18
C PHE A 72 -8.61 3.16 -3.27
N SER A 73 -9.50 3.97 -3.84
CA SER A 73 -9.12 4.99 -4.83
C SER A 73 -8.26 6.09 -4.22
N GLN A 74 -8.41 6.41 -2.92
CA GLN A 74 -7.57 7.38 -2.21
C GLN A 74 -6.09 6.95 -2.19
N LYS A 75 -5.81 5.65 -2.00
CA LYS A 75 -4.43 5.11 -2.06
C LYS A 75 -3.86 5.07 -3.48
N ARG A 76 -4.70 5.02 -4.53
CA ARG A 76 -4.26 5.17 -5.93
C ARG A 76 -4.13 6.64 -6.35
N ARG A 77 -4.95 7.54 -5.82
CA ARG A 77 -4.89 8.98 -6.06
C ARG A 77 -3.67 9.64 -5.41
N ALA A 78 -3.19 9.14 -4.28
CA ALA A 78 -1.91 9.59 -3.71
C ALA A 78 -0.68 9.26 -4.59
N ARG A 79 -0.79 8.30 -5.52
CA ARG A 79 0.21 8.08 -6.59
C ARG A 79 -0.10 8.83 -7.88
N GLY A 80 -1.38 9.02 -8.23
CA GLY A 80 -1.78 9.64 -9.50
C GLY A 80 -2.04 11.16 -9.49
N ALA A 81 -2.16 11.81 -8.33
CA ALA A 81 -2.58 13.22 -8.23
C ALA A 81 -1.43 14.24 -8.27
N ASN A 82 -0.17 13.80 -8.32
CA ASN A 82 0.97 14.70 -8.51
C ASN A 82 1.39 14.86 -9.99
N ASN A 83 0.62 14.30 -10.93
CA ASN A 83 0.87 14.37 -12.38
C ASN A 83 0.24 15.58 -13.09
N GLN A 84 -0.13 16.64 -12.35
CA GLN A 84 -0.75 17.83 -12.95
C GLN A 84 0.13 19.08 -12.93
N THR A 85 1.45 18.90 -13.05
CA THR A 85 2.33 19.99 -13.51
C THR A 85 3.41 19.45 -14.45
N GLY A 86 3.12 19.49 -15.76
CA GLY A 86 4.17 19.68 -16.76
C GLY A 86 4.76 18.46 -17.48
N THR A 87 3.96 17.51 -17.96
CA THR A 87 4.40 16.62 -19.04
C THR A 87 3.34 16.52 -20.13
N ASP A 88 3.65 17.16 -21.24
CA ASP A 88 3.02 16.96 -22.53
C ASP A 88 2.98 15.45 -22.85
N PRO A 89 1.81 14.83 -23.11
CA PRO A 89 1.67 13.40 -23.37
C PRO A 89 2.33 12.89 -24.66
N GLN A 90 3.14 13.70 -25.35
CA GLN A 90 3.58 13.42 -26.71
C GLN A 90 5.03 12.98 -26.91
N ASN A 91 5.84 12.83 -25.85
CA ASN A 91 7.19 12.30 -26.03
C ASN A 91 7.51 11.19 -25.03
N PRO A 92 7.51 9.90 -25.42
CA PRO A 92 8.14 8.86 -24.62
C PRO A 92 9.60 9.25 -24.40
N MET A 93 10.09 9.13 -23.16
CA MET A 93 11.42 9.57 -22.78
C MET A 93 12.48 9.00 -23.75
N ASP A 94 13.28 9.89 -24.34
CA ASP A 94 14.32 9.51 -25.29
C ASP A 94 15.53 8.93 -24.55
N ARG A 95 16.32 8.08 -25.23
CA ARG A 95 17.53 7.48 -24.65
C ARG A 95 18.51 8.55 -24.17
N ALA A 96 18.66 9.65 -24.91
CA ALA A 96 19.51 10.76 -24.50
C ALA A 96 18.98 11.48 -23.24
N GLU A 97 17.66 11.60 -23.10
CA GLU A 97 17.04 12.15 -21.89
C GLU A 97 17.27 11.23 -20.69
N ALA A 98 17.13 9.92 -20.87
CA ALA A 98 17.36 8.93 -19.81
C ALA A 98 18.80 9.00 -19.26
N LEU A 99 19.80 9.13 -20.15
CA LEU A 99 21.21 9.29 -19.76
C LEU A 99 21.44 10.58 -18.95
N ARG A 100 20.82 11.69 -19.38
CA ARG A 100 20.89 12.98 -18.67
C ARG A 100 20.24 12.92 -17.29
N VAL A 101 19.13 12.19 -17.15
CA VAL A 101 18.43 12.01 -15.87
C VAL A 101 19.23 11.16 -14.89
N LEU A 102 19.91 10.10 -15.35
CA LEU A 102 20.80 9.31 -14.49
C LEU A 102 22.18 9.95 -14.29
N GLY A 103 22.57 10.90 -15.13
CA GLY A 103 23.90 11.51 -15.13
C GLY A 103 25.00 10.51 -15.52
N VAL A 104 24.71 9.62 -16.47
CA VAL A 104 25.62 8.59 -16.97
C VAL A 104 25.94 8.81 -18.44
N ASP A 105 27.11 8.34 -18.87
CA ASP A 105 27.58 8.48 -20.25
C ASP A 105 26.84 7.55 -21.23
N GLU A 106 26.83 7.89 -22.52
CA GLU A 106 26.23 7.06 -23.59
C GLU A 106 26.85 5.66 -23.66
N GLN A 107 28.10 5.52 -23.24
CA GLN A 107 28.84 4.26 -23.20
C GLN A 107 28.84 3.58 -21.82
N ALA A 108 28.01 4.04 -20.88
CA ALA A 108 27.95 3.46 -19.55
C ALA A 108 27.43 2.01 -19.58
N ASP A 109 28.16 1.09 -18.96
CA ASP A 109 27.73 -0.29 -18.76
C ASP A 109 26.49 -0.39 -17.86
N ASP A 110 25.72 -1.47 -18.01
CA ASP A 110 24.55 -1.79 -17.17
C ASP A 110 24.83 -1.67 -15.66
N ALA A 111 26.04 -1.99 -15.23
CA ALA A 111 26.47 -1.87 -13.84
C ALA A 111 26.54 -0.41 -13.37
N ALA A 112 27.06 0.49 -14.22
CA ALA A 112 27.15 1.92 -13.96
C ALA A 112 25.75 2.57 -13.90
N ILE A 113 24.86 2.18 -14.82
CA ILE A 113 23.46 2.61 -14.85
C ILE A 113 22.75 2.24 -13.54
N LYS A 114 22.87 0.98 -13.09
CA LYS A 114 22.27 0.51 -11.84
C LYS A 114 22.84 1.23 -10.61
N ALA A 115 24.15 1.49 -10.59
CA ALA A 115 24.80 2.20 -9.49
C ALA A 115 24.34 3.66 -9.39
N ALA A 116 24.26 4.37 -10.52
CA ALA A 116 23.75 5.74 -10.59
C ALA A 116 22.29 5.82 -10.15
N TYR A 117 21.43 4.93 -10.66
CA TYR A 117 20.05 4.80 -10.25
C TYR A 117 19.91 4.61 -8.73
N LYS A 118 20.66 3.68 -8.14
CA LYS A 118 20.60 3.41 -6.69
C LYS A 118 21.03 4.62 -5.86
N LYS A 119 22.04 5.36 -6.32
CA LYS A 119 22.52 6.58 -5.65
C LYS A 119 21.47 7.70 -5.71
N LEU A 120 20.83 7.90 -6.86
CA LEU A 120 19.81 8.94 -7.03
C LEU A 120 18.51 8.56 -6.31
N MET A 121 18.06 7.31 -6.39
CA MET A 121 16.87 6.84 -5.68
C MET A 121 17.01 6.99 -4.17
N LYS A 122 18.22 6.78 -3.63
CA LYS A 122 18.51 7.02 -2.20
C LYS A 122 18.31 8.48 -1.79
N LYS A 123 18.54 9.43 -2.71
CA LYS A 123 18.34 10.87 -2.47
C LYS A 123 16.89 11.31 -2.65
N VAL A 124 16.11 10.59 -3.46
CA VAL A 124 14.69 10.88 -3.74
C VAL A 124 13.77 10.22 -2.69
N HIS A 125 14.31 9.63 -1.62
CA HIS A 125 13.46 9.08 -0.57
C HIS A 125 12.60 10.18 0.08
N PRO A 126 11.35 9.86 0.47
CA PRO A 126 10.39 10.83 1.02
C PRO A 126 10.85 11.49 2.33
N ASP A 127 11.86 10.94 3.01
CA ASP A 127 12.51 11.54 4.17
C ASP A 127 13.47 12.69 3.80
N GLN A 128 13.82 12.84 2.51
CA GLN A 128 14.69 13.88 1.98
C GLN A 128 14.14 14.41 0.65
N GLU A 129 13.10 15.25 0.72
CA GLU A 129 12.68 16.15 -0.38
C GLU A 129 12.44 15.51 -1.77
N GLY A 130 12.20 14.20 -1.83
CA GLY A 130 11.96 13.51 -3.10
C GLY A 130 10.49 13.53 -3.51
N SER A 131 10.18 14.18 -4.62
CA SER A 131 8.84 14.10 -5.23
C SER A 131 8.63 12.71 -5.86
N GLN A 132 7.42 12.15 -5.73
CA GLN A 132 7.04 10.88 -6.37
C GLN A 132 7.33 10.90 -7.89
N TRP A 133 7.12 12.06 -8.52
CA TRP A 133 7.45 12.31 -9.92
C TRP A 133 8.94 12.06 -10.25
N MET A 134 9.86 12.48 -9.38
CA MET A 134 11.30 12.29 -9.61
C MET A 134 11.68 10.81 -9.53
N ALA A 135 11.05 10.05 -8.62
CA ALA A 135 11.26 8.61 -8.51
C ALA A 135 10.73 7.86 -9.74
N GLU A 136 9.57 8.26 -10.26
CA GLU A 136 9.01 7.72 -11.50
C GLU A 136 9.92 8.02 -12.70
N LYS A 137 10.40 9.26 -12.83
CA LYS A 137 11.31 9.66 -13.91
C LYS A 137 12.65 8.92 -13.86
N LEU A 138 13.19 8.64 -12.68
CA LEU A 138 14.37 7.77 -12.50
C LEU A 138 14.11 6.32 -12.91
N ASN A 139 12.92 5.79 -12.61
CA ASN A 139 12.54 4.42 -12.96
C ASN A 139 12.41 4.28 -14.48
N GLU A 140 11.72 5.22 -15.12
CA GLU A 140 11.53 5.25 -16.58
C GLU A 140 12.88 5.30 -17.31
N ALA A 141 13.80 6.17 -16.86
CA ALA A 141 15.13 6.27 -17.45
C ALA A 141 15.96 4.98 -17.27
N LYS A 142 15.92 4.35 -16.08
CA LYS A 142 16.61 3.08 -15.83
C LYS A 142 16.01 1.95 -16.67
N ASP A 143 14.69 1.90 -16.80
CA ASP A 143 14.00 0.88 -17.60
C ASP A 143 14.32 1.05 -19.08
N LEU A 144 14.36 2.27 -19.63
CA LEU A 144 14.74 2.53 -21.02
C LEU A 144 16.19 2.14 -21.34
N LEU A 145 17.14 2.40 -20.43
CA LEU A 145 18.55 2.10 -20.67
C LEU A 145 18.88 0.61 -20.50
N LEU A 146 18.13 -0.12 -19.67
CA LEU A 146 18.33 -1.57 -19.44
C LEU A 146 17.43 -2.46 -20.30
N LYS A 147 16.34 -1.93 -20.84
CA LYS A 147 15.47 -2.62 -21.79
C LYS A 147 16.11 -2.53 -23.17
N LYS A 148 17.06 -3.41 -23.38
CA LYS A 148 17.69 -3.65 -24.67
C LYS A 148 16.67 -4.15 -25.71
#